data_AF-A0A5D4H8I7-F1
#
_entry.id   AF-A0A5D4H8I7-F1
#
_cell.length_a   1.000
_cell.length_b   1.000
_cell.length_c   1.000
_cell.angle_alpha   90.00
_cell.angle_beta   90.00
_cell.angle_gamma   90.00
#
_symmetry.space_group_name_H-M   'P 1'
#
loop_
_entity.id
_entity.type
_entity.pdbx_description
1 polymer ?
#
loop_
_entity_poly.entity_id
_entity_poly.type
_entity_poly.pdbx_seq_one_letter_code
_entity_poly.pdbx_strand_id
1 'polypeptide(L)' 'MLNDKQIKEIADSLLPTFIPKNEVETELTFNFTVPPKHTYKVWYEKRQKAWSFVKSEKVQILDTL' A
#
# COMPACT_ATOMS: atom_id res chain seq x y z
N MET A 1 4.93 -0.83 16.57
CA MET A 1 4.05 -1.07 15.41
C MET A 1 3.75 0.27 14.77
N LEU A 2 3.79 0.37 13.44
CA LEU A 2 3.42 1.61 12.76
C LEU A 2 1.94 1.92 12.97
N ASN A 3 1.61 3.19 13.14
CA ASN A 3 0.22 3.65 13.07
C ASN A 3 -0.19 3.94 11.62
N ASP A 4 -1.49 4.16 11.40
CA ASP A 4 -2.05 4.36 10.05
C ASP A 4 -1.41 5.54 9.31
N LYS A 5 -1.04 6.62 10.02
CA LYS A 5 -0.35 7.78 9.44
C LYS A 5 1.02 7.39 8.89
N GLN A 6 1.82 6.67 9.67
CA GLN A 6 3.15 6.20 9.26
C GLN A 6 3.06 5.19 8.10
N ILE A 7 2.06 4.29 8.13
CA ILE A 7 1.83 3.34 7.04
C ILE A 7 1.52 4.08 5.74
N LYS A 8 0.65 5.09 5.81
CA LYS A 8 0.31 5.94 4.66
C LYS A 8 1.52 6.72 4.14
N GLU A 9 2.31 7.35 5.01
CA GLU A 9 3.51 8.11 4.59
C GLU A 9 4.52 7.23 3.82
N ILE A 10 4.74 6.00 4.29
CA ILE A 10 5.61 5.03 3.58
C ILE A 10 4.95 4.61 2.27
N ALA A 11 3.68 4.26 2.28
CA ALA A 11 2.95 3.84 1.09
C ALA A 11 2.97 4.94 0.01
N ASP A 12 2.75 6.20 0.38
CA ASP A 12 2.79 7.34 -0.54
C ASP A 12 4.18 7.54 -1.16
N SER A 13 5.26 7.28 -0.40
CA SER A 13 6.63 7.34 -0.92
C SER A 13 6.92 6.24 -1.96
N LEU A 14 6.25 5.09 -1.85
CA LEU A 14 6.41 3.94 -2.73
C LEU A 14 5.47 3.99 -3.95
N LEU A 15 4.31 4.61 -3.80
CA LEU A 15 3.22 4.67 -4.76
C LEU A 15 3.64 4.91 -6.22
N PRO A 16 4.56 5.86 -6.55
CA PRO A 16 4.95 6.11 -7.93
C PRO A 16 5.48 4.88 -8.68
N THR A 17 6.08 3.92 -7.97
CA THR A 17 6.61 2.67 -8.54
C THR A 17 5.51 1.69 -8.93
N PHE A 18 4.34 1.80 -8.30
CA PHE A 18 3.22 0.86 -8.43
C PHE A 18 2.08 1.40 -9.31
N ILE A 19 2.13 2.67 -9.74
CA ILE A 19 1.09 3.24 -10.61
C ILE A 19 0.99 2.42 -11.91
N PRO A 20 -0.18 1.85 -12.24
CA PRO A 20 -0.36 1.10 -13.48
C PRO A 20 -0.10 1.97 -14.69
N LYS A 21 0.54 1.40 -15.72
CA LYS A 21 0.71 2.07 -17.02
C LYS A 21 -0.61 2.21 -17.78
N ASN A 22 -1.57 1.33 -17.48
CA ASN A 22 -2.90 1.38 -18.06
C ASN A 22 -3.73 2.50 -17.39
N GLU A 23 -4.07 3.53 -18.15
CA GLU A 23 -4.75 4.71 -17.60
C GLU A 23 -6.21 4.46 -17.20
N VAL A 24 -6.83 3.37 -17.66
CA VAL A 24 -8.21 3.02 -17.29
C VAL A 24 -8.31 2.38 -15.90
N GLU A 25 -7.18 2.00 -15.28
CA GLU A 25 -7.18 1.43 -13.94
C GLU A 25 -7.62 2.48 -12.91
N THR A 26 -8.58 2.10 -12.08
CA THR A 26 -9.13 2.94 -11.02
C THR A 26 -8.75 2.48 -9.63
N GLU A 27 -8.17 1.29 -9.49
CA GLU A 27 -7.77 0.70 -8.22
C GLU A 27 -6.34 0.19 -8.30
N LEU A 28 -5.60 0.32 -7.19
CA LEU A 28 -4.24 -0.19 -7.05
C LEU A 28 -4.07 -0.75 -5.66
N THR A 29 -3.38 -1.88 -5.56
CA THR A 29 -3.02 -2.52 -4.30
C THR A 29 -1.58 -2.99 -4.36
N PHE A 30 -0.83 -2.80 -3.29
CA PHE A 30 0.51 -3.38 -3.15
C PHE A 30 0.86 -3.68 -1.69
N ASN A 31 1.90 -4.48 -1.51
CA ASN A 31 2.44 -4.83 -0.20
C ASN A 31 3.81 -4.18 0.00
N PHE A 32 4.12 -3.80 1.23
CA PHE A 32 5.49 -3.45 1.62
C PHE A 32 5.82 -4.04 2.99
N THR A 33 7.10 -4.30 3.21
CA THR A 33 7.61 -4.89 4.45
C THR A 33 8.58 -3.94 5.12
N VAL A 34 8.34 -3.68 6.41
CA VAL A 34 9.25 -2.95 7.28
C VAL A 34 9.95 -3.96 8.19
N PRO A 35 11.29 -4.00 8.21
CA PRO A 35 12.03 -4.87 9.11
C PRO A 35 11.67 -4.65 10.58
N PRO A 36 11.67 -5.69 11.43
CA PRO A 36 12.11 -7.05 11.11
C PRO A 36 11.05 -7.95 10.44
N LYS A 37 9.74 -7.74 10.62
CA LYS A 37 8.69 -8.62 10.03
C LYS A 37 7.29 -7.95 9.94
N HIS A 38 7.21 -6.67 9.61
CA HIS A 38 5.91 -5.99 9.50
C HIS A 38 5.53 -5.76 8.05
N THR A 39 4.71 -6.66 7.51
CA THR A 39 4.15 -6.51 6.17
C THR A 39 2.78 -5.87 6.24
N TYR A 40 2.56 -4.90 5.36
CA TYR A 40 1.30 -4.19 5.21
C TYR A 40 0.84 -4.30 3.77
N LYS A 41 -0.47 -4.45 3.58
CA LYS A 41 -1.14 -4.29 2.29
C LYS A 41 -1.88 -2.96 2.30
N VAL A 42 -1.78 -2.22 1.22
CA VAL A 42 -2.38 -0.89 1.07
C VAL A 42 -3.20 -0.80 -0.20
N TRP A 43 -4.26 0.01 -0.17
CA TRP A 43 -5.16 0.23 -1.28
C TRP A 43 -5.24 1.70 -1.63
N TYR A 44 -5.26 1.95 -2.93
CA TYR A 44 -5.44 3.26 -3.52
C TYR A 44 -6.57 3.21 -4.55
N GLU A 45 -7.31 4.31 -4.64
CA GLU A 45 -8.30 4.57 -5.68
C GLU A 45 -7.88 5.78 -6.49
N LYS A 46 -8.08 5.73 -7.80
CA LYS A 46 -7.91 6.87 -8.69
C LYS A 46 -9.12 7.78 -8.57
N ARG A 47 -8.93 8.96 -7.99
CA ARG A 47 -9.95 10.01 -7.87
C ARG A 47 -9.56 11.16 -8.78
N GLN A 48 -10.39 11.42 -9.79
CA GLN A 48 -10.09 12.34 -10.88
C GLN A 48 -8.81 11.92 -11.62
N LYS A 49 -7.64 12.48 -11.27
CA LYS A 49 -6.33 12.16 -11.85
C LYS A 49 -5.28 11.82 -10.80
N ALA A 50 -5.67 11.74 -9.52
CA ALA A 50 -4.76 11.48 -8.42
C ALA A 50 -5.13 10.17 -7.71
N TRP A 51 -4.11 9.42 -7.31
CA TRP A 51 -4.28 8.22 -6.49
C TRP A 51 -4.44 8.63 -5.03
N SER A 52 -5.51 8.19 -4.40
CA SER A 52 -5.86 8.50 -3.01
C SER A 52 -5.79 7.23 -2.16
N PHE A 53 -5.07 7.31 -1.04
CA PHE A 53 -5.01 6.22 -0.07
C PHE A 53 -6.41 5.94 0.49
N VAL A 54 -6.80 4.67 0.51
CA VAL A 54 -8.11 4.22 1.01
C VAL A 54 -7.98 3.57 2.37
N LYS A 55 -7.12 2.54 2.49
CA LYS A 55 -6.95 1.77 3.72
C LYS A 55 -5.62 1.01 3.72
N SER A 56 -5.28 0.48 4.88
CA SER A 56 -4.20 -0.49 5.06
C SER A 56 -4.63 -1.63 5.98
N GLU A 57 -4.04 -2.80 5.78
CA GLU A 57 -4.13 -3.92 6.71
C GLU A 57 -2.74 -4.48 7.00
N LYS A 58 -2.55 -4.98 8.23
CA LYS A 58 -1.38 -5.77 8.57
C LYS A 58 -1.56 -7.16 8.00
N VAL A 59 -0.61 -7.60 7.18
CA VAL A 59 -0.58 -8.96 6.66
C VAL A 59 0.03 -9.86 7.73
N GLN A 60 -0.73 -10.84 8.22
CA GLN A 60 -0.18 -11.92 9.03
C GLN A 60 0.51 -12.90 8.10
N ILE A 61 1.84 -12.88 8.08
CA ILE A 61 2.62 -13.96 7.48
C ILE A 61 2.62 -15.08 8.53
N LEU A 62 1.83 -16.12 8.31
CA LEU A 62 1.96 -17.35 9.05
C LEU A 62 3.31 -17.94 8.62
N ASP A 63 4.30 -17.90 9.51
CA ASP A 63 5.52 -18.70 9.38
C ASP A 63 5.07 -20.17 9.48
N THR A 64 4.64 -20.77 8.36
CA THR A 64 4.51 -22.23 8.27
C THR A 64 5.92 -22.82 8.37
N LEU A 65 6.18 -23.43 9.52
CA LEU A 65 7.34 -24.29 9.81
C LEU A 65 7.31 -25.55 8.96
#